data_AF-A0A2R5L3C4-F1
#
_entry.id   AF-A0A2R5L3C4-F1
#
_cell.length_a   1.000
_cell.length_b   1.000
_cell.length_c   1.000
_cell.angle_alpha   90.00
_cell.angle_beta   90.00
_cell.angle_gamma   90.00
#
_symmetry.space_group_name_H-M   'P 1'
#
loop_
_entity.id
_entity.type
_entity.pdbx_description
1 polymer ?
#
loop_
_entity_poly.entity_id
_entity_poly.type
_entity_poly.pdbx_seq_one_letter_code
_entity_poly.pdbx_strand_id
1 'polypeptide(L)'
;KTYTMGILNLTPDSFSDGGNYVDIELAIKRAKEMVEEGVDIIDVGAESTRPGAAYIEEEEELRRILPIVKRLVKEVEVPISIDTYKAIVAEECIKLGAHII
;
A
#
# COMPACT_ATOMS: atom_id res chain seq x y z
N LYS A 1 -3.33 16.77 -19.16
CA LYS A 1 -3.63 15.33 -19.03
C LYS A 1 -4.12 15.10 -17.60
N THR A 2 -5.09 14.22 -17.39
CA THR A 2 -5.47 13.75 -16.05
C THR A 2 -4.55 12.59 -15.66
N TYR A 3 -4.03 12.61 -14.44
CA TYR A 3 -3.24 11.50 -13.89
C TYR A 3 -4.16 10.51 -13.17
N THR A 4 -3.88 9.22 -13.29
CA THR A 4 -4.62 8.16 -12.60
C THR A 4 -3.81 7.58 -11.45
N MET A 5 -4.49 7.36 -10.33
CA MET A 5 -3.92 6.77 -9.13
C MET A 5 -4.59 5.41 -8.90
N GLY A 6 -3.78 4.36 -8.92
CA GLY A 6 -4.23 2.99 -8.69
C GLY A 6 -4.24 2.67 -7.20
N ILE A 7 -5.36 2.17 -6.70
CA ILE A 7 -5.54 1.83 -5.27
C ILE A 7 -5.07 0.39 -5.02
N LEU A 8 -4.10 0.22 -4.12
CA LEU A 8 -3.57 -1.06 -3.65
C LEU A 8 -3.88 -1.25 -2.15
N ASN A 9 -5.02 -1.88 -1.86
CA ASN A 9 -5.48 -2.13 -0.50
C ASN A 9 -4.86 -3.41 0.09
N LEU A 10 -4.02 -3.29 1.12
CA LEU A 10 -3.34 -4.39 1.78
C LEU A 10 -4.19 -5.04 2.88
N THR A 11 -5.48 -5.23 2.61
CA THR A 11 -6.40 -5.84 3.57
C THR A 11 -6.36 -7.37 3.43
N PRO A 12 -6.53 -8.15 4.52
CA PRO A 12 -6.49 -9.61 4.45
C PRO A 12 -7.49 -10.22 3.44
N ASP A 13 -8.65 -9.60 3.25
CA ASP A 13 -9.64 -10.00 2.23
C ASP A 13 -9.13 -9.83 0.78
N SER A 14 -8.15 -8.96 0.55
CA SER A 14 -7.59 -8.67 -0.78
C SER A 14 -6.36 -9.52 -1.11
N PHE A 15 -5.63 -10.02 -0.11
CA PHE A 15 -4.29 -10.60 -0.30
C PHE A 15 -3.94 -11.75 0.67
N SER A 16 -4.92 -12.51 1.16
CA SER A 16 -4.70 -13.63 2.07
C SER A 16 -5.23 -14.96 1.52
N ASP A 17 -4.44 -16.03 1.70
CA ASP A 17 -4.86 -17.43 1.50
C ASP A 17 -5.73 -17.98 2.67
N GLY A 18 -6.38 -17.11 3.44
CA GLY A 18 -7.20 -17.47 4.61
C GLY A 18 -6.52 -17.29 5.98
N GLY A 19 -5.39 -16.59 6.05
CA GLY A 19 -4.74 -16.13 7.28
C GLY A 19 -4.90 -14.62 7.55
N ASN A 20 -4.29 -14.12 8.64
CA ASN A 20 -4.27 -12.68 8.98
C ASN A 20 -3.14 -11.89 8.30
N TYR A 21 -2.38 -12.51 7.39
CA TYR A 21 -1.19 -11.92 6.79
C TYR A 21 -1.42 -11.58 5.32
N VAL A 22 -0.86 -10.45 4.89
CA VAL A 22 -0.84 -9.99 3.50
C VAL A 22 0.30 -10.69 2.77
N ASP A 23 0.01 -11.33 1.64
CA ASP A 23 1.05 -11.86 0.76
C ASP A 23 1.76 -10.70 0.04
N ILE A 24 3.03 -10.49 0.41
CA ILE A 24 3.89 -9.46 -0.16
C ILE A 24 4.05 -9.65 -1.67
N GLU A 25 4.30 -10.88 -2.13
CA GLU A 25 4.56 -11.12 -3.56
C GLU A 25 3.30 -10.87 -4.39
N LEU A 26 2.11 -11.20 -3.87
CA LEU A 26 0.85 -10.90 -4.53
C LEU A 26 0.61 -9.38 -4.62
N ALA A 27 0.92 -8.62 -3.57
CA ALA A 27 0.82 -7.15 -3.59
C ALA A 27 1.79 -6.52 -4.61
N ILE A 28 3.05 -6.98 -4.64
CA ILE A 28 4.04 -6.49 -5.63
C ILE A 28 3.63 -6.87 -7.05
N LYS A 29 3.14 -8.08 -7.27
CA LYS A 29 2.63 -8.52 -8.57
C LYS A 29 1.48 -7.62 -9.02
N ARG A 30 0.49 -7.37 -8.16
CA ARG A 30 -0.65 -6.51 -8.50
C ARG A 30 -0.22 -5.08 -8.82
N ALA A 31 0.73 -4.54 -8.05
CA ALA A 31 1.30 -3.22 -8.32
C ALA A 31 1.94 -3.13 -9.72
N LYS A 32 2.69 -4.16 -10.14
CA LYS A 32 3.29 -4.22 -11.48
C LYS A 32 2.23 -4.31 -12.58
N GLU A 33 1.20 -5.14 -12.39
CA GLU A 33 0.06 -5.21 -13.32
C GLU A 33 -0.62 -3.84 -13.48
N MET A 34 -0.80 -3.09 -12.39
CA MET A 34 -1.39 -1.74 -12.45
C MET A 34 -0.51 -0.76 -13.24
N VAL A 35 0.81 -0.84 -13.11
CA VAL A 35 1.74 -0.04 -13.92
C VAL A 35 1.63 -0.42 -15.40
N GLU A 36 1.53 -1.70 -15.72
CA GLU A 36 1.30 -2.19 -17.10
C GLU A 36 -0.08 -1.74 -17.65
N GLU A 37 -1.10 -1.65 -16.80
CA GLU A 37 -2.42 -1.09 -17.10
C GLU A 37 -2.39 0.45 -17.30
N GLY A 38 -1.26 1.10 -16.99
CA GLY A 38 -1.01 2.52 -17.28
C GLY A 38 -1.40 3.48 -16.15
N VAL A 39 -1.42 3.03 -14.88
CA VAL A 39 -1.59 3.97 -13.74
C VAL A 39 -0.36 4.87 -13.62
N ASP A 40 -0.58 6.14 -13.29
CA ASP A 40 0.51 7.11 -13.13
C ASP A 40 1.06 7.15 -11.69
N ILE A 41 0.29 6.67 -10.69
CA ILE A 41 0.64 6.63 -9.25
C ILE A 41 0.06 5.36 -8.64
N ILE A 42 0.75 4.76 -7.67
CA ILE A 42 0.18 3.70 -6.81
C ILE A 42 -0.07 4.26 -5.42
N ASP A 43 -1.28 4.06 -4.90
CA ASP A 43 -1.70 4.46 -3.57
C ASP A 43 -1.89 3.24 -2.68
N VAL A 44 -1.15 3.17 -1.59
CA VAL A 44 -1.02 1.97 -0.75
C VAL A 44 -1.65 2.24 0.60
N GLY A 45 -2.70 1.51 0.94
CA GLY A 45 -3.39 1.59 2.23
C GLY A 45 -3.46 0.23 2.91
N ALA A 46 -3.12 0.16 4.19
CA ALA A 46 -3.20 -1.09 4.98
C ALA A 46 -4.39 -1.11 5.96
N GLU A 47 -5.02 0.04 6.19
CA GLU A 47 -6.26 0.19 6.94
C GLU A 47 -7.44 0.40 5.98
N SER A 48 -8.54 -0.32 6.21
CA SER A 48 -9.77 -0.07 5.46
C SER A 48 -10.51 1.10 6.07
N THR A 49 -10.88 2.09 5.26
CA THR A 49 -11.73 3.23 5.65
C THR A 49 -13.21 2.99 5.37
N ARG A 50 -13.59 1.77 4.97
CA ARG A 50 -15.00 1.42 4.67
C ARG A 50 -15.86 1.47 5.95
N PRO A 51 -17.15 1.83 5.85
CA PRO A 51 -18.06 1.81 7.00
C PRO A 51 -18.07 0.44 7.70
N GLY A 52 -17.78 0.43 8.99
CA GLY A 52 -17.72 -0.79 9.80
C GLY A 52 -16.38 -1.54 9.75
N ALA A 53 -15.35 -1.00 9.10
CA ALA A 53 -14.00 -1.54 9.19
C ALA A 53 -13.48 -1.48 10.63
N ALA A 54 -12.77 -2.54 11.04
CA ALA A 54 -12.09 -2.56 12.32
C ALA A 54 -10.89 -1.61 12.27
N TYR A 55 -10.80 -0.74 13.28
CA TYR A 55 -9.60 0.04 13.52
C TYR A 55 -8.41 -0.89 13.69
N ILE A 56 -7.29 -0.56 13.05
CA ILE A 56 -6.01 -1.24 13.28
C ILE A 56 -5.05 -0.33 14.03
N GLU A 57 -4.34 -0.87 15.02
CA GLU A 57 -3.30 -0.13 15.72
C GLU A 57 -2.13 0.22 14.78
N GLU A 58 -1.42 1.30 15.09
CA GLU A 58 -0.29 1.81 14.30
C GLU A 58 0.77 0.72 14.06
N GLU A 59 1.09 -0.09 15.07
CA GLU A 59 2.07 -1.16 14.94
C GLU A 59 1.63 -2.27 13.98
N GLU A 60 0.33 -2.55 13.89
CA GLU A 60 -0.20 -3.53 12.95
C GLU A 60 -0.18 -3.00 11.53
N GLU A 61 -0.53 -1.73 11.34
CA GLU A 61 -0.44 -1.08 10.04
C GLU A 61 1.01 -1.06 9.51
N LEU A 62 1.96 -0.63 10.35
CA LEU A 62 3.39 -0.65 10.03
C LEU A 62 3.87 -2.06 9.65
N ARG A 63 3.48 -3.10 10.39
CA ARG A 63 3.83 -4.50 10.09
C ARG A 63 3.38 -4.92 8.69
N ARG A 64 2.21 -4.43 8.24
CA ARG A 64 1.66 -4.74 6.92
C ARG A 64 2.32 -3.91 5.82
N ILE A 65 2.44 -2.60 6.02
CA ILE A 65 2.77 -1.67 4.93
C ILE A 65 4.28 -1.59 4.64
N LEU A 66 5.14 -1.66 5.67
CA LEU A 66 6.57 -1.39 5.50
C LEU A 66 7.29 -2.41 4.60
N PRO A 67 7.05 -3.74 4.71
CA PRO A 67 7.70 -4.70 3.82
C PRO A 67 7.34 -4.47 2.35
N ILE A 68 6.12 -4.03 2.08
CA ILE A 68 5.59 -3.81 0.74
C ILE A 68 6.14 -2.51 0.16
N VAL A 69 6.05 -1.39 0.89
CA VAL A 69 6.61 -0.10 0.45
C VAL A 69 8.10 -0.23 0.15
N LYS A 70 8.87 -0.92 1.01
CA LYS A 70 10.31 -1.15 0.80
C LYS A 70 10.65 -1.85 -0.53
N ARG A 71 9.75 -2.71 -1.03
CA ARG A 71 9.88 -3.41 -2.31
C ARG A 71 9.37 -2.55 -3.46
N LEU A 72 8.18 -1.95 -3.31
CA LEU A 72 7.54 -1.13 -4.34
C LEU A 72 8.45 0.00 -4.83
N VAL A 73 9.02 0.78 -3.91
CA VAL A 73 9.92 1.91 -4.25
C VAL A 73 11.15 1.51 -5.07
N LYS A 74 11.48 0.21 -5.15
CA LYS A 74 12.60 -0.33 -5.94
C LYS A 74 12.16 -1.04 -7.21
N GLU A 75 10.91 -1.45 -7.30
CA GLU A 75 10.44 -2.40 -8.32
C GLU A 75 9.35 -1.85 -9.24
N VAL A 76 8.78 -0.69 -8.91
CA VAL A 76 7.91 0.05 -9.80
C VAL A 76 8.47 1.43 -10.09
N GLU A 77 8.22 1.93 -11.30
CA GLU A 77 8.79 3.19 -11.80
C GLU A 77 7.88 4.40 -11.53
N VAL A 78 6.67 4.17 -11.03
CA VAL A 78 5.70 5.23 -10.72
C VAL A 78 5.79 5.67 -9.25
N PRO A 79 5.44 6.93 -8.92
CA PRO A 79 5.39 7.40 -7.55
C PRO A 79 4.50 6.53 -6.66
N ILE A 80 4.92 6.41 -5.40
CA ILE A 80 4.20 5.69 -4.34
C ILE A 80 3.57 6.70 -3.38
N SER A 81 2.25 6.63 -3.26
CA SER A 81 1.40 7.32 -2.28
C SER A 81 1.03 6.36 -1.14
N ILE A 82 0.87 6.91 0.07
CA ILE A 82 0.53 6.14 1.27
C ILE A 82 -0.79 6.68 1.82
N ASP A 83 -1.85 5.89 1.71
CA ASP A 83 -3.16 6.21 2.27
C ASP A 83 -3.15 5.90 3.77
N THR A 84 -2.74 6.90 4.56
CA THR A 84 -2.78 6.83 6.02
C THR A 84 -3.00 8.21 6.64
N TYR A 85 -3.77 8.26 7.73
CA TYR A 85 -3.90 9.46 8.56
C TYR A 85 -2.98 9.41 9.79
N LYS A 86 -2.26 8.31 10.02
CA LYS A 86 -1.37 8.13 11.17
C LYS A 86 0.01 8.66 10.85
N ALA A 87 0.43 9.69 11.59
CA ALA A 87 1.69 10.39 11.36
C ALA A 87 2.91 9.46 11.40
N ILE A 88 2.93 8.48 12.31
CA ILE A 88 4.05 7.53 12.42
C ILE A 88 4.15 6.60 11.21
N VAL A 89 3.01 6.18 10.65
CA VAL A 89 2.97 5.34 9.43
C VAL A 89 3.50 6.13 8.24
N ALA A 90 3.00 7.35 8.07
CA ALA A 90 3.46 8.28 7.04
C ALA A 90 4.99 8.52 7.13
N GLU A 91 5.50 8.82 8.33
CA GLU A 91 6.91 9.10 8.57
C GLU A 91 7.80 7.90 8.19
N GLU A 92 7.44 6.69 8.65
CA GLU A 92 8.23 5.48 8.36
C GLU A 92 8.19 5.10 6.88
N CYS A 93 7.06 5.29 6.19
CA CYS A 93 6.96 5.05 4.75
C CYS A 93 7.78 6.06 3.94
N ILE A 94 7.81 7.34 4.32
CA ILE A 94 8.66 8.36 3.68
C ILE A 94 10.15 7.99 3.84
N LYS A 95 10.57 7.52 5.03
CA LYS A 95 11.96 7.05 5.26
C LYS A 95 12.35 5.91 4.32
N LEU A 96 11.40 5.10 3.88
CA LEU A 96 11.61 4.03 2.90
C LEU A 96 11.61 4.50 1.44
N GLY A 97 11.18 5.73 1.16
CA GLY A 97 11.13 6.29 -0.19
C GLY A 97 9.73 6.46 -0.78
N ALA A 98 8.67 6.45 0.05
CA ALA A 98 7.37 6.92 -0.41
C ALA A 98 7.43 8.41 -0.81
N HIS A 99 6.57 8.80 -1.75
CA HIS A 99 6.63 10.10 -2.42
C HIS A 99 5.50 11.05 -2.01
N ILE A 100 4.35 10.49 -1.64
CA ILE A 100 3.10 11.19 -1.35
C ILE A 100 2.47 10.56 -0.08
N ILE A 101 1.82 11.39 0.72
CA ILE A 101 0.90 11.01 1.81
C ILE A 101 -0.47 11.57 1.45
#